data_AF-A0A2Y9R7J6-F1
#
_entry.id   AF-A0A2Y9R7J6-F1
#
_cell.length_a   1.000
_cell.length_b   1.000
_cell.length_c   1.000
_cell.angle_alpha   90.00
_cell.angle_beta   90.00
_cell.angle_gamma   90.00
#
_symmetry.space_group_name_H-M   'P 1'
#
loop_
_entity.id
_entity.type
_entity.pdbx_description
1 polymer ?
#
loop_
_entity_poly.entity_id
_entity_poly.type
_entity_poly.pdbx_seq_one_letter_code
_entity_poly.pdbx_strand_id
1 'polypeptide(L)'
;MGKKSRVKTQKSGTGATAAVSPKEILNLTSELLQKCSSPAPGPGKEWEEYVQIRSLVEKIRKKQKGLSVTFDGKREDYFPDLMKWASENGASVEGFEVVNFKEEGFGLRATRDIKAEELFLWVPRKLLMTVESAKNSVLGPLYSQDRILQAMGNITLAFHLLCERANPNSFWQPYIQTLPSEYDTPLYFDEDEVRYLQSTQAIHDVFSQYKNTARQYAYFYKVIQTHPHANKLPLKDLFTYEDYRWAVSSVMTRQNQIPTEDGSRVTLALIPLWDMCNHTNGLITTGYNLEDDRCECVALQDFRAGEQIYIFYGTRSNAEFVIHSGFFFDNNSHDRVKIKLGVSKSDRLYAMKAEVLARAGIPTSSVFALHFTEPPISAQLLAFLRVFCMTEEELKEHLLGDSAIDRIFTLGNSEFPVSWDNEVKLWTFLEDRASLLLKTYKTTIEEDKAFLKGRDLSRRAVMAIKLRLGEKEILEKAVKSAAVNREYYRRQLEERAPLPKYEESALGLLESSVADSRLPLVLRNLEEEGGEQEAFKLKEAVGRAKVAEHRLINGVNSVPNGTRSENGNLNQEESPRGVDDAKESPSESIEEAKE
;
A
#
# COMPACT_ATOMS: atom_id res chain seq x y z
N MET A 1 70.69 10.34 49.80
CA MET A 1 69.69 11.14 49.06
C MET A 1 68.87 10.21 48.18
N GLY A 2 67.55 10.37 48.10
CA GLY A 2 66.68 9.53 47.26
C GLY A 2 65.21 9.66 47.65
N LYS A 3 64.38 10.27 46.80
CA LYS A 3 62.98 10.62 47.12
C LYS A 3 62.06 9.40 46.99
N LYS A 4 61.14 9.20 47.94
CA LYS A 4 59.96 8.34 47.73
C LYS A 4 58.98 9.08 46.80
N SER A 5 58.70 8.52 45.63
CA SER A 5 57.65 9.02 44.73
C SER A 5 56.37 8.21 44.90
N ARG A 6 55.22 8.89 44.99
CA ARG A 6 53.92 8.31 45.29
C ARG A 6 53.08 8.27 44.02
N VAL A 7 53.04 7.11 43.36
CA VAL A 7 52.27 6.93 42.11
C VAL A 7 50.77 7.03 42.42
N LYS A 8 50.08 7.96 41.75
CA LYS A 8 48.62 8.06 41.74
C LYS A 8 48.05 7.06 40.72
N THR A 9 47.23 6.13 41.17
CA THR A 9 46.38 5.32 40.27
C THR A 9 45.26 6.20 39.71
N GLN A 10 45.30 6.49 38.40
CA GLN A 10 44.15 7.08 37.72
C GLN A 10 43.07 6.00 37.52
N LYS A 11 41.88 6.21 38.11
CA LYS A 11 40.67 5.55 37.59
C LYS A 11 40.31 6.22 36.26
N SER A 12 40.23 5.45 35.19
CA SER A 12 39.66 5.90 33.91
C SER A 12 38.16 6.15 34.12
N GLY A 13 37.77 7.41 34.23
CA GLY A 13 36.37 7.80 34.31
C GLY A 13 35.65 7.49 33.00
N THR A 14 34.56 6.72 33.07
CA THR A 14 33.56 6.65 32.02
C THR A 14 33.06 8.06 31.72
N GLY A 15 33.22 8.52 30.49
CA GLY A 15 32.76 9.85 30.08
C GLY A 15 31.25 9.96 30.23
N ALA A 16 30.79 10.78 31.18
CA ALA A 16 29.39 11.14 31.25
C ALA A 16 29.01 11.92 29.99
N THR A 17 28.17 11.33 29.15
CA THR A 17 27.55 12.03 28.03
C THR A 17 26.75 13.20 28.59
N ALA A 18 27.13 14.42 28.21
CA ALA A 18 26.43 15.62 28.67
C ALA A 18 24.94 15.51 28.32
N ALA A 19 24.07 15.82 29.28
CA ALA A 19 22.63 15.75 29.10
C ALA A 19 22.22 16.69 27.94
N VAL A 20 21.70 16.09 26.86
CA VAL A 20 21.30 16.83 25.66
C VAL A 20 20.14 17.74 26.01
N SER A 21 20.24 19.03 25.68
CA SER A 21 19.17 19.98 26.01
C SER A 21 17.93 19.71 25.14
N PRO A 22 16.70 19.81 25.69
CA PRO A 22 15.47 19.68 24.89
C PRO A 22 15.41 20.63 23.68
N LYS A 23 16.00 21.83 23.83
CA LYS A 23 16.15 22.82 22.75
C LYS A 23 17.01 22.31 21.59
N GLU A 24 18.02 21.49 21.86
CA GLU A 24 18.86 20.90 20.80
C GLU A 24 18.08 19.86 19.99
N ILE A 25 17.33 18.96 20.65
CA ILE A 25 16.47 17.99 19.95
C ILE A 25 15.40 18.73 19.13
N LEU A 26 14.75 19.76 19.68
CA LEU A 26 13.73 20.54 18.97
C LEU A 26 14.29 21.19 17.69
N ASN A 27 15.53 21.70 17.73
CA ASN A 27 16.22 22.23 16.55
C ASN A 27 16.47 21.13 15.50
N LEU A 28 17.01 19.97 15.92
CA LEU A 28 17.27 18.84 15.01
C LEU A 28 15.99 18.27 14.40
N THR A 29 14.89 18.18 15.16
CA THR A 29 13.59 17.78 14.62
C THR A 29 13.03 18.82 13.66
N SER A 30 13.30 20.12 13.87
CA SER A 30 12.87 21.17 12.94
C SER A 30 13.63 21.08 11.61
N GLU A 31 14.95 20.84 11.66
CA GLU A 31 15.79 20.55 10.48
C GLU A 31 15.29 19.29 9.73
N LEU A 32 15.01 18.21 10.46
CA LEU A 32 14.47 16.97 9.89
C LEU A 32 13.09 17.17 9.24
N LEU A 33 12.20 17.92 9.89
CA LEU A 33 10.87 18.22 9.34
C LEU A 33 10.97 19.01 8.03
N GLN A 34 11.83 20.03 7.97
CA GLN A 34 12.06 20.81 6.76
C GLN A 34 12.65 19.94 5.64
N LYS A 35 13.64 19.10 5.96
CA LYS A 35 14.26 18.18 5.00
C LYS A 35 13.25 17.18 4.44
N CYS A 36 12.48 16.50 5.29
CA CYS A 36 11.54 15.46 4.85
C CYS A 36 10.24 16.01 4.23
N SER A 37 9.95 17.30 4.41
CA SER A 37 8.83 18.01 3.74
C SER A 37 9.22 18.68 2.42
N SER A 38 10.51 18.63 2.05
CA SER A 38 10.96 19.05 0.72
C SER A 38 10.35 18.13 -0.36
N PRO A 39 10.01 18.66 -1.55
CA PRO A 39 9.45 17.87 -2.65
C PRO A 39 10.39 16.71 -3.03
N ALA A 40 9.84 15.68 -3.69
CA ALA A 40 10.65 14.56 -4.17
C ALA A 40 11.80 15.10 -5.05
N PRO A 41 13.06 14.71 -4.79
CA PRO A 41 14.17 15.07 -5.64
C PRO A 41 14.00 14.41 -7.01
N GLY A 42 14.64 14.95 -8.05
CA GLY A 42 14.58 14.35 -9.39
C GLY A 42 15.09 12.89 -9.38
N PRO A 43 14.54 12.02 -10.25
CA PRO A 43 14.97 10.62 -10.34
C PRO A 43 16.50 10.49 -10.42
N GLY A 44 17.05 9.59 -9.61
CA GLY A 44 18.50 9.40 -9.46
C GLY A 44 19.12 10.08 -8.23
N LYS A 45 18.48 11.08 -7.63
CA LYS A 45 18.97 11.76 -6.40
C LYS A 45 18.35 11.25 -5.08
N GLU A 46 17.44 10.28 -5.18
CA GLU A 46 16.70 9.75 -4.02
C GLU A 46 17.61 9.02 -3.03
N TRP A 47 18.66 8.33 -3.50
CA TRP A 47 19.65 7.69 -2.63
C TRP A 47 20.42 8.73 -1.79
N GLU A 48 20.86 9.84 -2.39
CA GLU A 48 21.53 10.91 -1.65
C GLU A 48 20.59 11.59 -0.65
N GLU A 49 19.31 11.77 -0.99
CA GLU A 49 18.32 12.26 -0.03
C GLU A 49 18.10 11.27 1.13
N TYR A 50 17.97 9.97 0.83
CA TYR A 50 17.82 8.92 1.84
C TYR A 50 18.99 8.93 2.83
N VAL A 51 20.25 8.95 2.35
CA VAL A 51 21.44 9.00 3.21
C VAL A 51 21.48 10.29 4.04
N GLN A 52 21.09 11.44 3.48
CA GLN A 52 21.00 12.70 4.22
C GLN A 52 19.94 12.65 5.34
N ILE A 53 18.75 12.10 5.06
CA ILE A 53 17.69 11.92 6.07
C ILE A 53 18.14 10.92 7.14
N ARG A 54 18.74 9.79 6.75
CA ARG A 54 19.31 8.79 7.66
C ARG A 54 20.34 9.39 8.60
N SER A 55 21.26 10.22 8.09
CA SER A 55 22.27 10.91 8.89
C SER A 55 21.64 11.82 9.98
N LEU A 56 20.60 12.58 9.64
CA LEU A 56 19.87 13.41 10.61
C LEU A 56 19.10 12.56 11.65
N VAL A 57 18.44 11.49 11.20
CA VAL A 57 17.73 10.56 12.08
C VAL A 57 18.70 9.90 13.06
N GLU A 58 19.85 9.39 12.60
CA GLU A 58 20.88 8.78 13.46
C GLU A 58 21.52 9.79 14.42
N LYS A 59 21.70 11.04 14.01
CA LYS A 59 22.16 12.14 14.88
C LYS A 59 21.16 12.44 16.01
N ILE A 60 19.85 12.32 15.76
CA ILE A 60 18.80 12.43 16.79
C ILE A 60 18.78 11.19 17.69
N ARG A 61 18.75 9.99 17.11
CA ARG A 61 18.72 8.70 17.83
C ARG A 61 19.86 8.57 18.83
N LYS A 62 21.10 8.89 18.43
CA LYS A 62 22.31 8.87 19.28
C LYS A 62 22.29 9.89 20.43
N LYS A 63 21.33 10.83 20.43
CA LYS A 63 21.10 11.82 21.50
C LYS A 63 19.89 11.47 22.37
N GLN A 64 19.19 10.38 22.08
CA GLN A 64 18.02 9.87 22.80
C GLN A 64 18.35 8.54 23.51
N LYS A 65 17.44 8.05 24.34
CA LYS A 65 17.66 6.87 25.21
C LYS A 65 17.04 5.57 24.68
N GLY A 66 16.92 5.42 23.35
CA GLY A 66 16.17 4.30 22.77
C GLY A 66 14.68 4.39 23.08
N LEU A 67 14.00 3.25 23.25
CA LEU A 67 12.60 3.21 23.70
C LEU A 67 12.45 3.88 25.08
N SER A 68 11.47 4.77 25.20
CA SER A 68 11.20 5.49 26.45
C SER A 68 10.67 4.59 27.58
N VAL A 69 10.01 3.50 27.22
CA VAL A 69 9.47 2.50 28.16
C VAL A 69 9.94 1.11 27.75
N THR A 70 10.73 0.51 28.63
CA THR A 70 11.20 -0.88 28.58
C THR A 70 10.60 -1.66 29.75
N PHE A 71 10.51 -2.97 29.62
CA PHE A 71 10.03 -3.87 30.67
C PHE A 71 11.20 -4.72 31.20
N ASP A 72 11.19 -5.07 32.48
CA ASP A 72 12.32 -5.75 33.14
C ASP A 72 12.41 -7.25 32.80
N GLY A 73 11.28 -7.87 32.46
CA GLY A 73 11.18 -9.27 32.05
C GLY A 73 11.43 -9.48 30.56
N LYS A 74 11.59 -10.74 30.16
CA LYS A 74 11.63 -11.13 28.75
C LYS A 74 10.22 -11.17 28.16
N ARG A 75 10.14 -11.17 26.83
CA ARG A 75 8.86 -11.25 26.10
C ARG A 75 8.05 -12.49 26.49
N GLU A 76 8.72 -13.62 26.67
CA GLU A 76 8.08 -14.88 27.06
C GLU A 76 7.51 -14.90 28.48
N ASP A 77 8.03 -14.07 29.39
CA ASP A 77 7.57 -13.99 30.78
C ASP A 77 6.15 -13.38 30.89
N TYR A 78 5.71 -12.64 29.86
CA TYR A 78 4.42 -11.93 29.82
C TYR A 78 3.29 -12.69 29.11
N PHE A 79 3.57 -13.80 28.40
CA PHE A 79 2.50 -14.58 27.75
C PHE A 79 1.46 -15.17 28.72
N PRO A 80 1.80 -15.64 29.94
CA PRO A 80 0.79 -16.10 30.90
C PRO A 80 -0.24 -15.01 31.25
N ASP A 81 0.21 -13.76 31.40
CA ASP A 81 -0.67 -12.62 31.69
C ASP A 81 -1.53 -12.23 30.48
N LEU A 82 -0.99 -12.31 29.25
CA LEU A 82 -1.78 -12.17 28.02
C LEU A 82 -2.90 -13.22 27.95
N MET A 83 -2.58 -14.50 28.18
CA MET A 83 -3.56 -15.59 28.13
C MET A 83 -4.64 -15.41 29.20
N LYS A 84 -4.24 -15.07 30.44
CA LYS A 84 -5.17 -14.80 31.53
C LYS A 84 -6.11 -13.63 31.20
N TRP A 85 -5.56 -12.49 30.77
CA TRP A 85 -6.34 -11.30 30.41
C TRP A 85 -7.28 -11.55 29.22
N ALA A 86 -6.83 -12.29 28.21
CA ALA A 86 -7.67 -12.67 27.07
C ALA A 86 -8.83 -13.57 27.51
N SER A 87 -8.56 -14.55 28.38
CA SER A 87 -9.57 -15.45 28.98
C SER A 87 -10.61 -14.70 29.82
N GLU A 88 -10.17 -13.78 30.69
CA GLU A 88 -11.03 -12.95 31.55
C GLU A 88 -11.98 -12.02 30.74
N ASN A 89 -11.71 -11.84 29.45
CA ASN A 89 -12.52 -11.04 28.53
C ASN A 89 -13.18 -11.88 27.41
N GLY A 90 -13.20 -13.21 27.53
CA GLY A 90 -13.98 -14.11 26.67
C GLY A 90 -13.32 -14.55 25.36
N ALA A 91 -12.01 -14.35 25.18
CA ALA A 91 -11.28 -14.94 24.06
C ALA A 91 -11.01 -16.44 24.28
N SER A 92 -10.84 -17.17 23.19
CA SER A 92 -10.28 -18.52 23.17
C SER A 92 -8.85 -18.53 23.69
N VAL A 93 -8.52 -19.43 24.63
CA VAL A 93 -7.15 -19.56 25.18
C VAL A 93 -6.69 -21.02 25.33
N GLU A 94 -7.47 -21.96 24.82
CA GLU A 94 -7.21 -23.40 24.90
C GLU A 94 -6.90 -24.00 23.53
N GLY A 95 -6.21 -25.13 23.51
CA GLY A 95 -5.84 -25.84 22.28
C GLY A 95 -4.57 -25.32 21.58
N PHE A 96 -3.96 -24.25 22.09
CA PHE A 96 -2.67 -23.74 21.60
C PHE A 96 -1.80 -23.16 22.73
N GLU A 97 -0.52 -22.96 22.43
CA GLU A 97 0.50 -22.33 23.30
C GLU A 97 1.40 -21.41 22.47
N VAL A 98 2.10 -20.46 23.11
CA VAL A 98 3.02 -19.55 22.42
C VAL A 98 4.44 -20.11 22.44
N VAL A 99 5.08 -20.23 21.27
CA VAL A 99 6.41 -20.86 21.11
C VAL A 99 7.32 -19.98 20.26
N ASN A 100 8.60 -19.90 20.60
CA ASN A 100 9.60 -19.23 19.76
C ASN A 100 10.13 -20.19 18.68
N PHE A 101 9.66 -20.04 17.45
CA PHE A 101 10.14 -20.78 16.29
C PHE A 101 11.39 -20.12 15.69
N LYS A 102 12.27 -20.93 15.09
CA LYS A 102 13.59 -20.48 14.63
C LYS A 102 13.54 -19.50 13.45
N GLU A 103 12.60 -19.69 12.53
CA GLU A 103 12.57 -18.94 11.26
C GLU A 103 11.64 -17.73 11.33
N GLU A 104 10.47 -17.87 11.95
CA GLU A 104 9.44 -16.83 12.07
C GLU A 104 9.55 -16.02 13.38
N GLY A 105 10.12 -16.59 14.43
CA GLY A 105 10.09 -16.07 15.80
C GLY A 105 8.90 -16.61 16.59
N PHE A 106 8.36 -15.83 17.52
CA PHE A 106 7.21 -16.28 18.31
C PHE A 106 5.96 -16.49 17.45
N GLY A 107 5.33 -17.66 17.60
CA GLY A 107 4.09 -18.06 16.95
C GLY A 107 3.20 -18.92 17.86
N LEU A 108 2.02 -19.31 17.37
CA LEU A 108 1.16 -20.28 18.07
C LEU A 108 1.50 -21.72 17.67
N ARG A 109 1.52 -22.64 18.64
CA ARG A 109 1.64 -24.09 18.44
C ARG A 109 0.37 -24.77 18.92
N ALA A 110 -0.16 -25.73 18.17
CA ALA A 110 -1.32 -26.51 18.59
C ALA A 110 -0.95 -27.46 19.75
N THR A 111 -1.78 -27.54 20.80
CA THR A 111 -1.59 -28.47 21.94
C THR A 111 -2.52 -29.69 21.87
N ARG A 112 -3.40 -29.71 20.88
CA ARG A 112 -4.26 -30.81 20.46
C ARG A 112 -4.33 -30.85 18.93
N ASP A 113 -4.92 -31.87 18.36
CA ASP A 113 -5.30 -31.82 16.94
C ASP A 113 -6.44 -30.80 16.74
N ILE A 114 -6.30 -29.99 15.70
CA ILE A 114 -7.25 -28.98 15.23
C ILE A 114 -7.56 -29.32 13.76
N LYS A 115 -8.85 -29.43 13.41
CA LYS A 115 -9.27 -29.79 12.06
C LYS A 115 -9.37 -28.57 11.16
N ALA A 116 -9.13 -28.73 9.86
CA ALA A 116 -9.47 -27.70 8.87
C ALA A 116 -10.93 -27.24 9.06
N GLU A 117 -11.17 -25.93 8.87
CA GLU A 117 -12.49 -25.28 9.09
C GLU A 117 -12.99 -25.26 10.55
N GLU A 118 -12.24 -25.81 11.52
CA GLU A 118 -12.60 -25.71 12.94
C GLU A 118 -12.39 -24.28 13.46
N LEU A 119 -13.43 -23.69 14.08
CA LEU A 119 -13.32 -22.43 14.83
C LEU A 119 -12.53 -22.67 16.13
N PHE A 120 -11.22 -22.46 16.06
CA PHE A 120 -10.30 -22.69 17.18
C PHE A 120 -9.89 -21.41 17.92
N LEU A 121 -10.04 -20.23 17.29
CA LEU A 121 -9.62 -18.95 17.88
C LEU A 121 -10.65 -17.84 17.63
N TRP A 122 -11.08 -17.15 18.70
CA TRP A 122 -11.88 -15.93 18.64
C TRP A 122 -11.43 -14.87 19.65
N VAL A 123 -11.59 -13.59 19.28
CA VAL A 123 -11.15 -12.42 20.07
C VAL A 123 -12.25 -11.34 20.09
N PRO A 124 -12.95 -11.14 21.22
CA PRO A 124 -13.99 -10.10 21.37
C PRO A 124 -13.47 -8.67 21.18
N ARG A 125 -14.28 -7.77 20.61
CA ARG A 125 -13.90 -6.37 20.28
C ARG A 125 -13.21 -5.65 21.43
N LYS A 126 -13.67 -5.87 22.67
CA LYS A 126 -13.16 -5.25 23.89
C LYS A 126 -11.63 -5.37 24.04
N LEU A 127 -11.02 -6.47 23.55
CA LEU A 127 -9.59 -6.71 23.63
C LEU A 127 -8.79 -5.93 22.57
N LEU A 128 -9.40 -5.52 21.46
CA LEU A 128 -8.71 -4.87 20.35
C LEU A 128 -8.31 -3.44 20.71
N MET A 129 -7.23 -2.96 20.09
CA MET A 129 -6.90 -1.53 20.07
C MET A 129 -7.34 -0.97 18.71
N THR A 130 -8.32 -0.07 18.68
CA THR A 130 -8.93 0.47 17.46
C THR A 130 -8.73 1.98 17.35
N VAL A 131 -9.11 2.56 16.21
CA VAL A 131 -9.16 4.03 16.05
C VAL A 131 -10.24 4.62 16.99
N GLU A 132 -11.28 3.86 17.34
CA GLU A 132 -12.34 4.25 18.28
C GLU A 132 -11.83 4.26 19.73
N SER A 133 -11.12 3.22 20.18
CA SER A 133 -10.50 3.22 21.51
C SER A 133 -9.45 4.32 21.63
N ALA A 134 -8.71 4.62 20.55
CA ALA A 134 -7.79 5.75 20.49
C ALA A 134 -8.50 7.10 20.71
N LYS A 135 -9.64 7.35 20.05
CA LYS A 135 -10.47 8.57 20.24
C LYS A 135 -10.97 8.72 21.68
N ASN A 136 -11.27 7.61 22.34
CA ASN A 136 -11.80 7.57 23.71
C ASN A 136 -10.69 7.53 24.79
N SER A 137 -9.42 7.41 24.39
CA SER A 137 -8.26 7.39 25.29
C SER A 137 -7.76 8.80 25.66
N VAL A 138 -6.65 8.87 26.41
CA VAL A 138 -5.91 10.12 26.68
C VAL A 138 -5.47 10.87 25.41
N LEU A 139 -5.39 10.18 24.26
CA LEU A 139 -5.09 10.78 22.94
C LEU A 139 -6.26 11.59 22.35
N GLY A 140 -7.50 11.31 22.76
CA GLY A 140 -8.73 11.91 22.21
C GLY A 140 -8.72 13.42 22.05
N PRO A 141 -8.31 14.21 23.07
CA PRO A 141 -8.20 15.65 22.96
C PRO A 141 -7.25 16.12 21.84
N LEU A 142 -6.11 15.46 21.64
CA LEU A 142 -5.19 15.80 20.54
C LEU A 142 -5.73 15.31 19.19
N TYR A 143 -6.31 14.10 19.13
CA TYR A 143 -6.99 13.59 17.94
C TYR A 143 -8.06 14.56 17.43
N SER A 144 -8.82 15.21 18.32
CA SER A 144 -9.86 16.17 17.94
C SER A 144 -9.35 17.42 17.21
N GLN A 145 -8.04 17.72 17.30
CA GLN A 145 -7.42 18.94 16.76
C GLN A 145 -6.43 18.66 15.62
N ASP A 146 -5.80 17.47 15.61
CA ASP A 146 -4.77 17.12 14.64
C ASP A 146 -5.34 16.47 13.37
N ARG A 147 -5.13 17.13 12.22
CA ARG A 147 -5.64 16.66 10.92
C ARG A 147 -4.98 15.37 10.43
N ILE A 148 -3.74 15.09 10.81
CA ILE A 148 -3.05 13.86 10.40
C ILE A 148 -3.62 12.68 11.18
N LEU A 149 -3.85 12.82 12.49
CA LEU A 149 -4.52 11.78 13.29
C LEU A 149 -5.92 11.46 12.77
N GLN A 150 -6.70 12.48 12.38
CA GLN A 150 -8.03 12.31 11.82
C GLN A 150 -8.05 11.63 10.45
N ALA A 151 -7.08 11.94 9.57
CA ALA A 151 -7.01 11.39 8.23
C ALA A 151 -6.31 10.02 8.16
N MET A 152 -5.48 9.67 9.14
CA MET A 152 -4.58 8.52 9.08
C MET A 152 -4.74 7.61 10.32
N GLY A 153 -5.74 6.72 10.26
CA GLY A 153 -6.06 5.80 11.37
C GLY A 153 -4.89 4.93 11.83
N ASN A 154 -3.98 4.56 10.91
CA ASN A 154 -2.75 3.83 11.24
C ASN A 154 -1.76 4.64 12.10
N ILE A 155 -1.65 5.95 11.87
CA ILE A 155 -0.86 6.85 12.72
C ILE A 155 -1.55 7.03 14.08
N THR A 156 -2.88 7.14 14.09
CA THR A 156 -3.65 7.19 15.34
C THR A 156 -3.49 5.93 16.19
N LEU A 157 -3.49 4.73 15.58
CA LEU A 157 -3.14 3.49 16.28
C LEU A 157 -1.72 3.52 16.85
N ALA A 158 -0.73 4.04 16.11
CA ALA A 158 0.65 4.11 16.60
C ALA A 158 0.78 5.02 17.83
N PHE A 159 0.09 6.17 17.85
CA PHE A 159 0.06 7.04 19.03
C PHE A 159 -0.79 6.49 20.18
N HIS A 160 -1.87 5.76 19.90
CA HIS A 160 -2.65 5.07 20.93
C HIS A 160 -1.79 4.00 21.61
N LEU A 161 -1.11 3.16 20.82
CA LEU A 161 -0.19 2.13 21.30
C LEU A 161 0.92 2.72 22.19
N LEU A 162 1.49 3.86 21.83
CA LEU A 162 2.49 4.54 22.67
C LEU A 162 1.92 5.14 23.95
N CYS A 163 0.75 5.79 23.89
CA CYS A 163 0.10 6.33 25.07
C CYS A 163 -0.24 5.23 26.08
N GLU A 164 -0.78 4.11 25.61
CA GLU A 164 -1.11 2.97 26.47
C GLU A 164 0.15 2.25 26.99
N ARG A 165 1.19 2.10 26.16
CA ARG A 165 2.50 1.55 26.59
C ARG A 165 3.07 2.32 27.78
N ALA A 166 2.97 3.64 27.74
CA ALA A 166 3.49 4.52 28.78
C ALA A 166 2.51 4.75 29.96
N ASN A 167 1.35 4.09 29.96
CA ASN A 167 0.42 4.05 31.08
C ASN A 167 0.53 2.69 31.81
N PRO A 168 1.17 2.61 32.99
CA PRO A 168 1.34 1.34 33.72
C PRO A 168 0.02 0.65 34.12
N ASN A 169 -1.08 1.39 34.13
CA ASN A 169 -2.42 0.89 34.45
C ASN A 169 -3.30 0.73 33.19
N SER A 170 -2.71 0.67 31.99
CA SER A 170 -3.48 0.47 30.76
C SER A 170 -4.13 -0.92 30.74
N PHE A 171 -5.38 -0.98 30.31
CA PHE A 171 -6.10 -2.23 30.08
C PHE A 171 -5.37 -3.16 29.09
N TRP A 172 -4.61 -2.60 28.15
CA TRP A 172 -3.86 -3.35 27.14
C TRP A 172 -2.41 -3.69 27.53
N GLN A 173 -1.96 -3.42 28.77
CA GLN A 173 -0.59 -3.79 29.20
C GLN A 173 -0.21 -5.26 28.89
N PRO A 174 -1.05 -6.28 29.15
CA PRO A 174 -0.73 -7.68 28.83
C PRO A 174 -0.44 -7.93 27.35
N TYR A 175 -1.13 -7.22 26.45
CA TYR A 175 -0.82 -7.24 25.01
C TYR A 175 0.47 -6.46 24.70
N ILE A 176 0.62 -5.26 25.23
CA ILE A 176 1.75 -4.38 24.88
C ILE A 176 3.09 -4.92 25.39
N GLN A 177 3.09 -5.63 26.52
CA GLN A 177 4.26 -6.32 27.08
C GLN A 177 4.67 -7.56 26.26
N THR A 178 3.74 -8.17 25.53
CA THR A 178 3.98 -9.33 24.67
C THR A 178 4.27 -8.95 23.21
N LEU A 179 4.35 -7.67 22.85
CA LEU A 179 4.80 -7.23 21.52
C LEU A 179 6.33 -7.38 21.34
N PRO A 180 6.83 -7.56 20.09
CA PRO A 180 8.25 -7.47 19.79
C PRO A 180 8.84 -6.11 20.20
N SER A 181 10.07 -6.08 20.73
CA SER A 181 10.80 -4.83 21.01
C SER A 181 11.49 -4.24 19.77
N GLU A 182 11.78 -5.07 18.77
CA GLU A 182 12.32 -4.69 17.46
C GLU A 182 11.58 -5.43 16.34
N TYR A 183 11.72 -4.90 15.12
CA TYR A 183 11.14 -5.45 13.90
C TYR A 183 12.20 -5.51 12.79
N ASP A 184 11.90 -6.25 11.73
CA ASP A 184 12.74 -6.35 10.54
C ASP A 184 12.10 -5.61 9.34
N THR A 185 11.36 -4.53 9.59
CA THR A 185 10.96 -3.58 8.53
C THR A 185 12.17 -2.76 8.05
N PRO A 186 12.16 -2.19 6.83
CA PRO A 186 13.28 -1.39 6.30
C PRO A 186 13.67 -0.16 7.14
N LEU A 187 12.85 0.25 8.10
CA LEU A 187 13.18 1.25 9.12
C LEU A 187 14.29 0.80 10.10
N TYR A 188 14.53 -0.52 10.19
CA TYR A 188 15.56 -1.15 11.02
C TYR A 188 16.78 -1.62 10.22
N PHE A 189 16.75 -1.54 8.89
CA PHE A 189 17.87 -1.95 8.04
C PHE A 189 19.05 -0.98 8.19
N ASP A 190 20.26 -1.51 8.06
CA ASP A 190 21.46 -0.71 7.89
C ASP A 190 21.60 -0.13 6.49
N GLU A 191 22.44 0.91 6.33
CA GLU A 191 22.58 1.60 5.04
C GLU A 191 23.03 0.63 3.94
N ASP A 192 23.99 -0.24 4.23
CA ASP A 192 24.48 -1.26 3.29
C ASP A 192 23.44 -2.36 3.02
N GLU A 193 22.52 -2.63 3.95
CA GLU A 193 21.43 -3.58 3.74
C GLU A 193 20.39 -3.01 2.75
N VAL A 194 20.01 -1.74 2.91
CA VAL A 194 19.16 -1.03 1.92
C VAL A 194 19.90 -0.83 0.60
N ARG A 195 21.23 -0.67 0.61
CA ARG A 195 22.06 -0.52 -0.60
C ARG A 195 21.96 -1.73 -1.54
N TYR A 196 21.68 -2.92 -1.02
CA TYR A 196 21.44 -4.10 -1.87
C TYR A 196 20.22 -3.96 -2.79
N LEU A 197 19.25 -3.12 -2.45
CA LEU A 197 18.05 -2.82 -3.26
C LEU A 197 18.30 -1.74 -4.33
N GLN A 198 19.52 -1.24 -4.53
CA GLN A 198 19.76 -0.24 -5.56
C GLN A 198 19.41 -0.77 -6.97
N SER A 199 18.64 0.04 -7.72
CA SER A 199 18.05 -0.29 -9.02
C SER A 199 16.94 -1.37 -8.99
N THR A 200 16.31 -1.63 -7.85
CA THR A 200 15.05 -2.40 -7.78
C THR A 200 13.83 -1.49 -7.84
N GLN A 201 12.64 -2.08 -7.97
CA GLN A 201 11.38 -1.34 -7.85
C GLN A 201 11.06 -1.02 -6.39
N ALA A 202 11.29 -1.97 -5.48
CA ALA A 202 10.95 -1.82 -4.06
C ALA A 202 11.70 -0.70 -3.32
N ILE A 203 12.90 -0.29 -3.78
CA ILE A 203 13.70 0.71 -3.06
C ILE A 203 13.01 2.09 -2.98
N HIS A 204 12.20 2.46 -3.96
CA HIS A 204 11.43 3.71 -3.94
C HIS A 204 10.41 3.71 -2.79
N ASP A 205 9.76 2.58 -2.54
CA ASP A 205 8.81 2.40 -1.44
C ASP A 205 9.54 2.40 -0.08
N VAL A 206 10.76 1.86 0.00
CA VAL A 206 11.66 1.95 1.19
C VAL A 206 12.06 3.41 1.47
N PHE A 207 12.49 4.17 0.47
CA PHE A 207 12.81 5.59 0.62
C PHE A 207 11.61 6.40 1.08
N SER A 208 10.43 6.14 0.48
CA SER A 208 9.17 6.76 0.86
C SER A 208 8.81 6.46 2.31
N GLN A 209 8.86 5.18 2.73
CA GLN A 209 8.62 4.77 4.12
C GLN A 209 9.54 5.52 5.10
N TYR A 210 10.86 5.53 4.84
CA TYR A 210 11.82 6.18 5.73
C TYR A 210 11.61 7.71 5.82
N LYS A 211 11.42 8.39 4.68
CA LYS A 211 11.15 9.84 4.61
C LYS A 211 9.81 10.19 5.28
N ASN A 212 8.78 9.37 5.12
CA ASN A 212 7.47 9.57 5.73
C ASN A 212 7.53 9.38 7.25
N THR A 213 8.12 8.29 7.75
CA THR A 213 8.30 8.05 9.19
C THR A 213 9.13 9.16 9.84
N ALA A 214 10.22 9.59 9.22
CA ALA A 214 11.05 10.70 9.71
C ALA A 214 10.29 12.04 9.74
N ARG A 215 9.50 12.34 8.69
CA ARG A 215 8.65 13.55 8.64
C ARG A 215 7.59 13.54 9.75
N GLN A 216 6.90 12.42 9.92
CA GLN A 216 5.83 12.27 10.91
C GLN A 216 6.37 12.35 12.33
N TYR A 217 7.48 11.65 12.63
CA TYR A 217 8.17 11.78 13.92
C TYR A 217 8.49 13.26 14.23
N ALA A 218 9.13 13.95 13.30
CA ALA A 218 9.54 15.33 13.49
C ALA A 218 8.36 16.31 13.63
N TYR A 219 7.27 16.07 12.88
CA TYR A 219 6.01 16.80 12.99
C TYR A 219 5.38 16.59 14.37
N PHE A 220 5.14 15.34 14.77
CA PHE A 220 4.49 15.04 16.04
C PHE A 220 5.35 15.39 17.24
N TYR A 221 6.68 15.32 17.15
CA TYR A 221 7.56 15.81 18.21
C TYR A 221 7.31 17.29 18.47
N LYS A 222 7.23 18.11 17.42
CA LYS A 222 6.87 19.52 17.54
C LYS A 222 5.46 19.71 18.10
N VAL A 223 4.45 19.01 17.55
CA VAL A 223 3.05 19.10 18.02
C VAL A 223 2.92 18.74 19.50
N ILE A 224 3.50 17.63 19.94
CA ILE A 224 3.46 17.19 21.34
C ILE A 224 4.12 18.23 22.26
N GLN A 225 5.25 18.82 21.84
CA GLN A 225 5.93 19.84 22.63
C GLN A 225 5.14 21.17 22.68
N THR A 226 4.45 21.60 21.62
CA THR A 226 3.80 22.92 21.57
C THR A 226 2.29 22.95 21.82
N HIS A 227 1.55 21.86 21.57
CA HIS A 227 0.09 21.88 21.55
C HIS A 227 -0.52 21.66 22.95
N PRO A 228 -1.47 22.49 23.41
CA PRO A 228 -1.99 22.41 24.78
C PRO A 228 -2.71 21.08 25.06
N HIS A 229 -3.42 20.53 24.07
CA HIS A 229 -4.11 19.24 24.19
C HIS A 229 -3.15 18.04 24.29
N ALA A 230 -1.84 18.22 24.03
CA ALA A 230 -0.83 17.20 24.24
C ALA A 230 -0.22 17.21 25.66
N ASN A 231 -0.52 18.21 26.50
CA ASN A 231 0.12 18.38 27.81
C ASN A 231 -0.19 17.27 28.84
N LYS A 232 -1.24 16.47 28.61
CA LYS A 232 -1.59 15.31 29.45
C LYS A 232 -1.10 13.97 28.90
N LEU A 233 -0.46 13.96 27.73
CA LEU A 233 0.06 12.73 27.14
C LEU A 233 1.38 12.34 27.85
N PRO A 234 1.61 11.05 28.16
CA PRO A 234 2.90 10.61 28.69
C PRO A 234 4.06 10.91 27.71
N LEU A 235 3.74 11.01 26.42
CA LEU A 235 4.63 11.42 25.33
C LEU A 235 5.21 12.83 25.49
N LYS A 236 4.64 13.69 26.37
CA LYS A 236 5.13 15.06 26.58
C LYS A 236 6.58 15.08 27.08
N ASP A 237 6.89 14.16 27.98
CA ASP A 237 8.22 14.01 28.60
C ASP A 237 9.05 12.89 27.92
N LEU A 238 8.37 11.96 27.25
CA LEU A 238 8.91 10.67 26.78
C LEU A 238 8.47 10.36 25.33
N PHE A 239 9.09 11.01 24.35
CA PHE A 239 8.89 10.70 22.92
C PHE A 239 10.18 10.78 22.11
N THR A 240 10.70 9.61 21.72
CA THR A 240 11.91 9.46 20.90
C THR A 240 11.59 9.00 19.48
N TYR A 241 12.59 9.05 18.59
CA TYR A 241 12.45 8.43 17.27
C TYR A 241 12.31 6.91 17.37
N GLU A 242 12.90 6.25 18.38
CA GLU A 242 12.75 4.80 18.55
C GLU A 242 11.32 4.43 18.91
N ASP A 243 10.68 5.19 19.83
CA ASP A 243 9.27 5.01 20.17
C ASP A 243 8.38 5.09 18.92
N TYR A 244 8.58 6.12 18.09
CA TYR A 244 7.79 6.28 16.87
C TYR A 244 8.08 5.17 15.84
N ARG A 245 9.36 4.82 15.62
CA ARG A 245 9.76 3.73 14.71
C ARG A 245 9.15 2.40 15.12
N TRP A 246 9.23 2.07 16.42
CA TRP A 246 8.63 0.89 17.00
C TRP A 246 7.12 0.90 16.78
N ALA A 247 6.43 1.96 17.17
CA ALA A 247 4.97 2.02 17.11
C ALA A 247 4.41 1.89 15.68
N VAL A 248 5.00 2.59 14.70
CA VAL A 248 4.56 2.43 13.30
C VAL A 248 4.89 1.05 12.73
N SER A 249 5.94 0.41 13.23
CA SER A 249 6.32 -0.97 12.83
C SER A 249 5.37 -2.00 13.45
N SER A 250 5.04 -1.86 14.74
CA SER A 250 3.98 -2.63 15.41
C SER A 250 2.67 -2.54 14.63
N VAL A 251 2.27 -1.32 14.26
CA VAL A 251 1.02 -1.12 13.50
C VAL A 251 1.10 -1.69 12.08
N MET A 252 2.11 -1.36 11.27
CA MET A 252 2.12 -1.83 9.87
C MET A 252 2.22 -3.36 9.75
N THR A 253 2.91 -4.01 10.69
CA THR A 253 3.09 -5.47 10.70
C THR A 253 1.88 -6.24 11.26
N ARG A 254 0.96 -5.60 12.00
CA ARG A 254 -0.12 -6.27 12.75
C ARG A 254 -1.52 -5.66 12.62
N GLN A 255 -1.69 -4.52 11.95
CA GLN A 255 -3.00 -3.89 11.79
C GLN A 255 -3.91 -4.64 10.82
N ASN A 256 -5.19 -4.66 11.13
CA ASN A 256 -6.26 -5.28 10.34
C ASN A 256 -7.37 -4.27 10.11
N GLN A 257 -8.13 -4.45 9.02
CA GLN A 257 -9.39 -3.75 8.82
C GLN A 257 -10.53 -4.61 9.37
N ILE A 258 -11.37 -4.02 10.21
CA ILE A 258 -12.57 -4.65 10.76
C ILE A 258 -13.76 -3.71 10.58
N PRO A 259 -15.01 -4.20 10.57
CA PRO A 259 -16.17 -3.33 10.64
C PRO A 259 -16.22 -2.56 11.97
N THR A 260 -16.83 -1.37 11.94
CA THR A 260 -17.27 -0.65 13.14
C THR A 260 -18.41 -1.43 13.84
N GLU A 261 -18.69 -1.10 15.11
CA GLU A 261 -19.76 -1.74 15.91
C GLU A 261 -21.14 -1.69 15.24
N ASP A 262 -21.40 -0.62 14.47
CA ASP A 262 -22.63 -0.42 13.70
C ASP A 262 -22.63 -1.12 12.31
N GLY A 263 -21.57 -1.84 11.95
CA GLY A 263 -21.37 -2.46 10.63
C GLY A 263 -21.27 -1.49 9.45
N SER A 264 -21.39 -0.17 9.66
CA SER A 264 -21.56 0.83 8.59
C SER A 264 -20.27 1.21 7.86
N ARG A 265 -19.12 1.04 8.51
CA ARG A 265 -17.80 1.52 8.08
C ARG A 265 -16.73 0.50 8.45
N VAL A 266 -15.53 0.70 7.95
CA VAL A 266 -14.33 -0.03 8.38
C VAL A 266 -13.45 0.85 9.26
N THR A 267 -12.82 0.25 10.26
CA THR A 267 -11.81 0.85 11.13
C THR A 267 -10.55 -0.01 11.14
N LEU A 268 -9.43 0.56 11.59
CA LEU A 268 -8.18 -0.18 11.78
C LEU A 268 -8.08 -0.66 13.23
N ALA A 269 -7.63 -1.90 13.41
CA ALA A 269 -7.46 -2.53 14.71
C ALA A 269 -6.17 -3.34 14.82
N LEU A 270 -5.60 -3.37 16.02
CA LEU A 270 -4.70 -4.44 16.48
C LEU A 270 -5.54 -5.49 17.20
N ILE A 271 -5.30 -6.77 16.89
CA ILE A 271 -6.08 -7.91 17.39
C ILE A 271 -5.16 -8.81 18.22
N PRO A 272 -5.09 -8.61 19.56
CA PRO A 272 -4.24 -9.41 20.42
C PRO A 272 -4.52 -10.90 20.31
N LEU A 273 -3.50 -11.71 20.63
CA LEU A 273 -3.50 -13.18 20.59
C LEU A 273 -3.57 -13.77 19.18
N TRP A 274 -4.54 -13.36 18.36
CA TRP A 274 -4.64 -13.77 16.96
C TRP A 274 -3.44 -13.26 16.13
N ASP A 275 -2.94 -12.05 16.41
CA ASP A 275 -1.75 -11.47 15.75
C ASP A 275 -0.41 -12.15 16.13
N MET A 276 -0.47 -13.30 16.83
CA MET A 276 0.65 -14.21 17.05
C MET A 276 0.69 -15.37 16.03
N CYS A 277 -0.36 -15.59 15.22
CA CYS A 277 -0.31 -16.56 14.13
C CYS A 277 0.66 -16.09 13.02
N ASN A 278 1.59 -16.94 12.60
CA ASN A 278 2.53 -16.61 11.51
C ASN A 278 1.92 -16.91 10.12
N HIS A 279 2.59 -16.43 9.07
CA HIS A 279 2.12 -16.54 7.69
C HIS A 279 2.46 -17.88 7.02
N THR A 280 1.49 -18.47 6.30
CA THR A 280 1.73 -19.44 5.21
C THR A 280 0.80 -19.18 4.01
N ASN A 281 1.08 -19.79 2.84
CA ASN A 281 0.21 -19.74 1.66
C ASN A 281 -1.16 -20.40 1.97
N GLY A 282 -2.25 -19.84 1.44
CA GLY A 282 -3.60 -20.35 1.68
C GLY A 282 -4.69 -19.38 1.25
N LEU A 283 -5.83 -19.43 1.93
CA LEU A 283 -6.95 -18.50 1.79
C LEU A 283 -7.22 -17.79 3.12
N ILE A 284 -7.90 -16.64 3.09
CA ILE A 284 -8.23 -15.91 4.32
C ILE A 284 -9.31 -16.70 5.08
N THR A 285 -8.95 -17.25 6.24
CA THR A 285 -9.86 -17.99 7.13
C THR A 285 -10.19 -17.24 8.43
N THR A 286 -9.95 -15.93 8.46
CA THR A 286 -10.34 -15.04 9.56
C THR A 286 -11.41 -14.08 9.09
N GLY A 287 -12.51 -14.01 9.83
CA GLY A 287 -13.62 -13.08 9.61
C GLY A 287 -13.90 -12.24 10.86
N TYR A 288 -14.84 -11.30 10.71
CA TYR A 288 -15.41 -10.57 11.83
C TYR A 288 -16.88 -10.93 11.99
N ASN A 289 -17.23 -11.53 13.12
CA ASN A 289 -18.62 -11.83 13.48
C ASN A 289 -19.22 -10.59 14.16
N LEU A 290 -20.17 -9.95 13.48
CA LEU A 290 -20.88 -8.76 13.99
C LEU A 290 -21.96 -9.10 15.02
N GLU A 291 -22.48 -10.33 15.03
CA GLU A 291 -23.53 -10.76 15.98
C GLU A 291 -22.94 -11.00 17.37
N ASP A 292 -21.78 -11.67 17.44
CA ASP A 292 -21.02 -11.91 18.68
C ASP A 292 -19.96 -10.82 18.97
N ASP A 293 -19.91 -9.76 18.16
CA ASP A 293 -18.92 -8.66 18.14
C ASP A 293 -17.46 -9.10 18.41
N ARG A 294 -16.96 -10.04 17.61
CA ARG A 294 -15.63 -10.64 17.76
C ARG A 294 -14.96 -11.00 16.45
N CYS A 295 -13.63 -11.01 16.45
CA CYS A 295 -12.85 -11.66 15.39
C CYS A 295 -12.95 -13.19 15.56
N GLU A 296 -13.07 -13.93 14.46
CA GLU A 296 -13.14 -15.39 14.45
C GLU A 296 -12.18 -15.94 13.40
N CYS A 297 -11.40 -16.96 13.77
CA CYS A 297 -10.46 -17.64 12.89
C CYS A 297 -10.76 -19.14 12.89
N VAL A 298 -11.13 -19.65 11.70
CA VAL A 298 -11.15 -21.09 11.47
C VAL A 298 -9.78 -21.56 10.99
N ALA A 299 -9.43 -22.81 11.28
CA ALA A 299 -8.15 -23.37 10.90
C ALA A 299 -8.03 -23.49 9.37
N LEU A 300 -6.94 -22.95 8.82
CA LEU A 300 -6.63 -22.96 7.38
C LEU A 300 -6.46 -24.39 6.81
N GLN A 301 -6.02 -25.32 7.66
CA GLN A 301 -5.76 -26.72 7.34
C GLN A 301 -5.79 -27.52 8.66
N ASP A 302 -5.67 -28.85 8.56
CA ASP A 302 -5.41 -29.68 9.73
C ASP A 302 -4.06 -29.29 10.38
N PHE A 303 -4.06 -29.09 11.70
CA PHE A 303 -2.86 -28.92 12.52
C PHE A 303 -2.85 -30.00 13.60
N ARG A 304 -1.78 -30.78 13.69
CA ARG A 304 -1.61 -31.80 14.74
C ARG A 304 -1.05 -31.18 16.02
N ALA A 305 -1.28 -31.84 17.15
CA ALA A 305 -0.61 -31.48 18.40
C ALA A 305 0.92 -31.40 18.20
N GLY A 306 1.51 -30.23 18.50
CA GLY A 306 2.93 -29.93 18.30
C GLY A 306 3.28 -29.15 17.03
N GLU A 307 2.35 -28.97 16.08
CA GLU A 307 2.58 -28.21 14.84
C GLU A 307 2.33 -26.70 15.03
N GLN A 308 3.04 -25.86 14.28
CA GLN A 308 2.82 -24.41 14.25
C GLN A 308 1.49 -24.12 13.54
N ILE A 309 0.65 -23.30 14.18
CA ILE A 309 -0.60 -22.79 13.61
C ILE A 309 -0.25 -21.57 12.75
N TYR A 310 -0.63 -21.63 11.48
CA TYR A 310 -0.42 -20.54 10.52
C TYR A 310 -1.74 -20.02 9.97
N ILE A 311 -1.72 -18.77 9.48
CA ILE A 311 -2.82 -18.15 8.74
C ILE A 311 -2.30 -17.54 7.43
N PHE A 312 -3.22 -17.25 6.50
CA PHE A 312 -2.90 -16.51 5.29
C PHE A 312 -3.11 -15.00 5.49
N TYR A 313 -2.05 -14.19 5.40
CA TYR A 313 -2.07 -12.73 5.63
C TYR A 313 -2.71 -11.91 4.49
N GLY A 314 -3.25 -12.58 3.46
CA GLY A 314 -3.73 -12.00 2.22
C GLY A 314 -2.71 -12.06 1.08
N THR A 315 -3.16 -11.73 -0.13
CA THR A 315 -2.47 -11.88 -1.43
C THR A 315 -1.36 -10.83 -1.66
N ARG A 316 -0.45 -10.67 -0.70
CA ARG A 316 0.62 -9.66 -0.74
C ARG A 316 1.84 -10.12 -1.53
N SER A 317 2.54 -9.19 -2.17
CA SER A 317 3.83 -9.47 -2.82
C SER A 317 4.96 -9.56 -1.79
N ASN A 318 6.13 -10.10 -2.17
CA ASN A 318 7.29 -10.08 -1.27
C ASN A 318 7.84 -8.66 -1.04
N ALA A 319 7.62 -7.72 -1.95
CA ALA A 319 7.91 -6.31 -1.70
C ALA A 319 7.02 -5.77 -0.56
N GLU A 320 5.73 -6.10 -0.57
CA GLU A 320 4.78 -5.71 0.47
C GLU A 320 5.08 -6.42 1.81
N PHE A 321 5.41 -7.71 1.81
CA PHE A 321 5.81 -8.42 3.02
C PHE A 321 7.10 -7.88 3.63
N VAL A 322 8.15 -7.61 2.83
CA VAL A 322 9.40 -7.05 3.37
C VAL A 322 9.16 -5.65 3.93
N ILE A 323 8.47 -4.78 3.18
CA ILE A 323 8.32 -3.37 3.56
C ILE A 323 7.32 -3.18 4.71
N HIS A 324 6.20 -3.91 4.71
CA HIS A 324 5.10 -3.69 5.67
C HIS A 324 4.95 -4.79 6.72
N SER A 325 5.47 -5.99 6.49
CA SER A 325 5.41 -7.10 7.47
C SER A 325 6.78 -7.47 8.06
N GLY A 326 7.89 -7.00 7.49
CA GLY A 326 9.24 -7.23 7.98
C GLY A 326 9.78 -8.65 7.75
N PHE A 327 9.27 -9.37 6.75
CA PHE A 327 9.77 -10.69 6.37
C PHE A 327 9.74 -10.89 4.84
N PHE A 328 10.56 -11.80 4.32
CA PHE A 328 10.45 -12.29 2.94
C PHE A 328 9.85 -13.70 2.99
N PHE A 329 8.85 -14.00 2.14
CA PHE A 329 8.22 -15.31 2.09
C PHE A 329 8.71 -16.11 0.88
N ASP A 330 9.36 -17.25 1.16
CA ASP A 330 9.73 -18.21 0.12
C ASP A 330 8.48 -18.83 -0.51
N ASN A 331 8.54 -19.08 -1.82
CA ASN A 331 7.45 -19.71 -2.57
C ASN A 331 6.09 -18.98 -2.47
N ASN A 332 6.08 -17.66 -2.28
CA ASN A 332 4.88 -16.82 -2.32
C ASN A 332 4.17 -16.94 -3.68
N SER A 333 2.95 -17.52 -3.69
CA SER A 333 2.14 -17.70 -4.90
C SER A 333 1.54 -16.41 -5.47
N HIS A 334 1.59 -15.31 -4.71
CA HIS A 334 1.00 -14.01 -5.06
C HIS A 334 2.06 -12.93 -5.35
N ASP A 335 3.32 -13.35 -5.47
CA ASP A 335 4.43 -12.43 -5.74
C ASP A 335 4.36 -11.84 -7.15
N ARG A 336 4.71 -10.56 -7.25
CA ARG A 336 4.48 -9.73 -8.43
C ARG A 336 5.35 -8.49 -8.47
N VAL A 337 5.72 -8.06 -9.68
CA VAL A 337 6.42 -6.79 -9.95
C VAL A 337 5.51 -5.81 -10.68
N LYS A 338 5.78 -4.51 -10.52
CA LYS A 338 5.03 -3.43 -11.16
C LYS A 338 5.53 -3.25 -12.60
N ILE A 339 4.63 -3.00 -13.54
CA ILE A 339 4.94 -2.62 -14.93
C ILE A 339 4.08 -1.42 -15.35
N LYS A 340 4.72 -0.27 -15.55
CA LYS A 340 4.03 0.96 -15.98
C LYS A 340 3.91 1.00 -17.50
N LEU A 341 2.68 1.03 -18.00
CA LEU A 341 2.35 1.09 -19.42
C LEU A 341 1.31 2.19 -19.69
N GLY A 342 1.31 2.72 -20.91
CA GLY A 342 0.34 3.72 -21.34
C GLY A 342 0.42 3.97 -22.84
N VAL A 343 -0.72 4.34 -23.43
CA VAL A 343 -0.81 4.73 -24.85
C VAL A 343 -0.19 6.12 -25.00
N SER A 344 0.78 6.28 -25.91
CA SER A 344 1.41 7.59 -26.13
C SER A 344 0.41 8.57 -26.77
N LYS A 345 0.38 9.81 -26.29
CA LYS A 345 -0.38 10.90 -26.93
C LYS A 345 0.10 11.24 -28.36
N SER A 346 1.28 10.73 -28.75
CA SER A 346 1.82 10.84 -30.10
C SER A 346 1.41 9.68 -31.03
N ASP A 347 0.69 8.67 -30.53
CA ASP A 347 0.14 7.60 -31.36
C ASP A 347 -1.00 8.17 -32.23
N ARG A 348 -0.94 7.94 -33.55
CA ARG A 348 -1.99 8.34 -34.50
C ARG A 348 -3.37 7.79 -34.10
N LEU A 349 -3.41 6.64 -33.45
CA LEU A 349 -4.62 5.95 -33.01
C LEU A 349 -4.96 6.22 -31.53
N TYR A 350 -4.27 7.17 -30.86
CA TYR A 350 -4.45 7.46 -29.43
C TYR A 350 -5.93 7.65 -29.04
N ALA A 351 -6.69 8.44 -29.81
CA ALA A 351 -8.09 8.75 -29.48
C ALA A 351 -8.98 7.48 -29.52
N MET A 352 -8.79 6.61 -30.51
CA MET A 352 -9.55 5.37 -30.64
C MET A 352 -9.15 4.36 -29.56
N LYS A 353 -7.85 4.19 -29.30
CA LYS A 353 -7.36 3.34 -28.21
C LYS A 353 -7.86 3.82 -26.85
N ALA A 354 -7.87 5.14 -26.63
CA ALA A 354 -8.37 5.73 -25.38
C ALA A 354 -9.87 5.48 -25.18
N GLU A 355 -10.68 5.58 -26.23
CA GLU A 355 -12.12 5.29 -26.19
C GLU A 355 -12.40 3.80 -25.91
N VAL A 356 -11.73 2.87 -26.60
CA VAL A 356 -11.90 1.42 -26.33
C VAL A 356 -11.48 1.07 -24.90
N LEU A 357 -10.35 1.61 -24.42
CA LEU A 357 -9.93 1.43 -23.03
C LEU A 357 -10.94 2.03 -22.04
N ALA A 358 -11.50 3.21 -22.31
CA ALA A 358 -12.52 3.83 -21.45
C ALA A 358 -13.79 2.98 -21.35
N ARG A 359 -14.30 2.44 -22.47
CA ARG A 359 -15.45 1.52 -22.49
C ARG A 359 -15.15 0.20 -21.76
N ALA A 360 -13.91 -0.27 -21.80
CA ALA A 360 -13.44 -1.43 -21.03
C ALA A 360 -13.18 -1.12 -19.54
N GLY A 361 -13.33 0.13 -19.08
CA GLY A 361 -13.02 0.53 -17.70
C GLY A 361 -11.53 0.56 -17.37
N ILE A 362 -10.65 0.69 -18.37
CA ILE A 362 -9.19 0.63 -18.23
C ILE A 362 -8.58 2.04 -18.43
N PRO A 363 -7.70 2.52 -17.54
CA PRO A 363 -6.99 3.79 -17.75
C PRO A 363 -6.04 3.75 -18.95
N THR A 364 -5.93 4.86 -19.68
CA THR A 364 -5.00 5.01 -20.83
C THR A 364 -3.52 4.94 -20.45
N SER A 365 -3.20 5.07 -19.16
CA SER A 365 -1.88 4.88 -18.58
C SER A 365 -2.05 4.40 -17.13
N SER A 366 -1.43 3.29 -16.77
CA SER A 366 -1.54 2.68 -15.45
C SER A 366 -0.25 1.95 -15.03
N VAL A 367 -0.21 1.54 -13.77
CA VAL A 367 0.79 0.59 -13.24
C VAL A 367 0.09 -0.75 -13.08
N PHE A 368 0.41 -1.68 -13.97
CA PHE A 368 -0.07 -3.06 -13.93
C PHE A 368 0.92 -3.94 -13.14
N ALA A 369 0.60 -5.23 -13.01
CA ALA A 369 1.44 -6.22 -12.35
C ALA A 369 1.81 -7.37 -13.30
N LEU A 370 3.06 -7.84 -13.21
CA LEU A 370 3.49 -9.15 -13.71
C LEU A 370 3.63 -10.10 -12.51
N HIS A 371 3.01 -11.26 -12.60
CA HIS A 371 2.91 -12.23 -11.51
C HIS A 371 3.90 -13.39 -11.70
N PHE A 372 4.27 -14.05 -10.60
CA PHE A 372 5.07 -15.28 -10.65
C PHE A 372 4.27 -16.52 -11.14
N THR A 373 2.96 -16.40 -11.34
CA THR A 373 2.07 -17.47 -11.84
C THR A 373 2.10 -17.61 -13.36
N GLU A 374 1.45 -18.65 -13.89
CA GLU A 374 1.03 -18.69 -15.30
C GLU A 374 -0.51 -18.57 -15.34
N PRO A 375 -1.09 -17.66 -16.15
CA PRO A 375 -0.41 -16.63 -16.95
C PRO A 375 0.27 -15.56 -16.06
N PRO A 376 1.30 -14.86 -16.58
CA PRO A 376 2.02 -13.82 -15.84
C PRO A 376 1.27 -12.48 -15.81
N ILE A 377 0.19 -12.33 -16.59
CA ILE A 377 -0.58 -11.09 -16.73
C ILE A 377 -2.04 -11.31 -16.32
N SER A 378 -2.66 -10.28 -15.75
CA SER A 378 -4.10 -10.29 -15.44
C SER A 378 -4.95 -10.02 -16.69
N ALA A 379 -6.24 -10.35 -16.63
CA ALA A 379 -7.22 -10.02 -17.68
C ALA A 379 -7.20 -8.53 -18.07
N GLN A 380 -7.05 -7.63 -17.08
CA GLN A 380 -6.97 -6.18 -17.33
C GLN A 380 -5.70 -5.79 -18.11
N LEU A 381 -4.56 -6.42 -17.82
CA LEU A 381 -3.31 -6.17 -18.54
C LEU A 381 -3.35 -6.80 -19.95
N LEU A 382 -3.96 -7.99 -20.12
CA LEU A 382 -4.19 -8.58 -21.44
C LEU A 382 -5.07 -7.68 -22.32
N ALA A 383 -6.21 -7.22 -21.80
CA ALA A 383 -7.08 -6.27 -22.48
C ALA A 383 -6.36 -4.97 -22.87
N PHE A 384 -5.57 -4.40 -21.94
CA PHE A 384 -4.75 -3.23 -22.24
C PHE A 384 -3.74 -3.50 -23.37
N LEU A 385 -3.03 -4.62 -23.31
CA LEU A 385 -2.00 -4.98 -24.29
C LEU A 385 -2.60 -5.24 -25.68
N ARG A 386 -3.76 -5.90 -25.76
CA ARG A 386 -4.51 -6.08 -27.02
C ARG A 386 -4.83 -4.75 -27.67
N VAL A 387 -5.48 -3.83 -26.94
CA VAL A 387 -5.84 -2.49 -27.44
C VAL A 387 -4.60 -1.64 -27.77
N PHE A 388 -3.52 -1.77 -26.99
CA PHE A 388 -2.24 -1.12 -27.26
C PHE A 388 -1.65 -1.55 -28.62
N CYS A 389 -1.84 -2.81 -29.02
CA CYS A 389 -1.34 -3.39 -30.27
C CYS A 389 -2.34 -3.37 -31.45
N MET A 390 -3.58 -2.92 -31.26
CA MET A 390 -4.62 -2.94 -32.30
C MET A 390 -4.30 -2.09 -33.54
N THR A 391 -4.78 -2.56 -34.70
CA THR A 391 -4.87 -1.75 -35.93
C THR A 391 -6.07 -0.79 -35.90
N GLU A 392 -6.19 0.07 -36.92
CA GLU A 392 -7.32 1.00 -37.03
C GLU A 392 -8.64 0.26 -37.34
N GLU A 393 -8.57 -0.86 -38.05
CA GLU A 393 -9.67 -1.75 -38.40
C GLU A 393 -10.16 -2.50 -37.15
N GLU A 394 -9.23 -3.12 -36.40
CA GLU A 394 -9.55 -3.78 -35.14
C GLU A 394 -10.21 -2.80 -34.16
N LEU A 395 -9.69 -1.56 -34.03
CA LEU A 395 -10.30 -0.53 -33.19
C LEU A 395 -11.71 -0.12 -33.69
N LYS A 396 -11.96 -0.06 -35.00
CA LYS A 396 -13.31 0.22 -35.54
C LYS A 396 -14.30 -0.86 -35.14
N GLU A 397 -13.91 -2.14 -35.19
CA GLU A 397 -14.75 -3.26 -34.78
C GLU A 397 -15.09 -3.27 -33.27
N HIS A 398 -14.27 -2.62 -32.43
CA HIS A 398 -14.53 -2.44 -30.99
C HIS A 398 -15.24 -1.11 -30.66
N LEU A 399 -15.54 -0.28 -31.66
CA LEU A 399 -16.19 1.03 -31.49
C LEU A 399 -17.53 1.15 -32.22
N LEU A 400 -17.73 0.38 -33.28
CA LEU A 400 -18.81 0.51 -34.25
C LEU A 400 -19.50 -0.84 -34.51
N GLY A 401 -20.81 -0.81 -34.68
CA GLY A 401 -21.63 -1.99 -34.99
C GLY A 401 -22.03 -2.79 -33.75
N ASP A 402 -23.02 -3.65 -33.93
CA ASP A 402 -23.77 -4.25 -32.81
C ASP A 402 -22.88 -5.16 -31.93
N SER A 403 -21.93 -5.88 -32.55
CA SER A 403 -20.96 -6.75 -31.83
C SER A 403 -19.86 -6.01 -31.05
N ALA A 404 -19.81 -4.68 -31.07
CA ALA A 404 -18.72 -3.92 -30.45
C ALA A 404 -18.63 -4.12 -28.92
N ILE A 405 -19.77 -4.30 -28.25
CA ILE A 405 -19.85 -4.51 -26.81
C ILE A 405 -19.31 -5.91 -26.45
N ASP A 406 -19.73 -6.97 -27.17
CA ASP A 406 -19.26 -8.35 -26.96
C ASP A 406 -17.74 -8.49 -27.12
N ARG A 407 -17.19 -7.75 -28.10
CA ARG A 407 -15.75 -7.66 -28.35
C ARG A 407 -15.02 -6.96 -27.21
N ILE A 408 -15.58 -5.88 -26.65
CA ILE A 408 -15.03 -5.22 -25.45
C ILE A 408 -15.10 -6.17 -24.23
N PHE A 409 -16.21 -6.88 -24.03
CA PHE A 409 -16.39 -7.84 -22.94
C PHE A 409 -15.34 -8.96 -22.97
N THR A 410 -14.99 -9.44 -24.16
CA THR A 410 -14.02 -10.52 -24.35
C THR A 410 -12.54 -10.08 -24.34
N LEU A 411 -12.23 -8.78 -24.33
CA LEU A 411 -10.85 -8.26 -24.35
C LEU A 411 -9.95 -8.84 -23.25
N GLY A 412 -10.50 -9.14 -22.07
CA GLY A 412 -9.75 -9.70 -20.95
C GLY A 412 -9.58 -11.23 -20.97
N ASN A 413 -10.25 -11.95 -21.88
CA ASN A 413 -10.26 -13.41 -21.90
C ASN A 413 -9.24 -13.97 -22.91
N SER A 414 -8.32 -14.82 -22.42
CA SER A 414 -7.28 -15.48 -23.23
C SER A 414 -7.83 -16.40 -24.32
N GLU A 415 -9.02 -16.95 -24.17
CA GLU A 415 -9.65 -17.88 -25.14
C GLU A 415 -10.16 -17.16 -26.40
N PHE A 416 -10.45 -15.86 -26.30
CA PHE A 416 -11.03 -15.04 -27.38
C PHE A 416 -10.06 -13.93 -27.79
N PRO A 417 -9.06 -14.22 -28.63
CA PRO A 417 -8.12 -13.22 -29.15
C PRO A 417 -8.78 -12.31 -30.18
N VAL A 418 -8.34 -11.05 -30.22
CA VAL A 418 -8.76 -10.06 -31.23
C VAL A 418 -8.39 -10.53 -32.64
N SER A 419 -7.12 -10.94 -32.80
CA SER A 419 -6.60 -11.62 -33.98
C SER A 419 -5.28 -12.32 -33.61
N TRP A 420 -4.86 -13.32 -34.39
CA TRP A 420 -3.57 -13.98 -34.15
C TRP A 420 -2.37 -13.02 -34.29
N ASP A 421 -2.46 -12.04 -35.20
CA ASP A 421 -1.44 -11.01 -35.39
C ASP A 421 -1.39 -10.02 -34.21
N ASN A 422 -2.55 -9.65 -33.64
CA ASN A 422 -2.64 -8.85 -32.42
C ASN A 422 -1.94 -9.54 -31.23
N GLU A 423 -2.20 -10.84 -31.03
CA GLU A 423 -1.52 -11.65 -30.01
C GLU A 423 -0.01 -11.73 -30.26
N VAL A 424 0.45 -12.02 -31.48
CA VAL A 424 1.89 -12.04 -31.81
C VAL A 424 2.56 -10.70 -31.48
N LYS A 425 1.92 -9.57 -31.82
CA LYS A 425 2.42 -8.23 -31.49
C LYS A 425 2.50 -7.99 -29.98
N LEU A 426 1.45 -8.33 -29.23
CA LEU A 426 1.37 -8.00 -27.80
C LEU A 426 2.33 -8.85 -26.95
N TRP A 427 2.50 -10.13 -27.30
CA TRP A 427 3.47 -11.00 -26.61
C TRP A 427 4.90 -10.64 -26.97
N THR A 428 5.19 -10.25 -28.23
CA THR A 428 6.50 -9.69 -28.61
C THR A 428 6.81 -8.42 -27.81
N PHE A 429 5.86 -7.49 -27.71
CA PHE A 429 6.04 -6.27 -26.92
C PHE A 429 6.30 -6.57 -25.43
N LEU A 430 5.59 -7.53 -24.84
CA LEU A 430 5.76 -7.90 -23.44
C LEU A 430 7.13 -8.54 -23.18
N GLU A 431 7.57 -9.45 -24.06
CA GLU A 431 8.90 -10.08 -24.02
C GLU A 431 10.03 -9.04 -24.09
N ASP A 432 9.96 -8.13 -25.05
CA ASP A 432 10.93 -7.03 -25.21
C ASP A 432 10.93 -6.10 -23.99
N ARG A 433 9.74 -5.76 -23.47
CA ARG A 433 9.58 -4.87 -22.32
C ARG A 433 10.11 -5.48 -21.02
N ALA A 434 9.80 -6.75 -20.74
CA ALA A 434 10.31 -7.44 -19.56
C ALA A 434 11.84 -7.66 -19.68
N SER A 435 12.34 -7.98 -20.88
CA SER A 435 13.78 -8.07 -21.17
C SER A 435 14.51 -6.74 -20.99
N LEU A 436 13.88 -5.61 -21.32
CA LEU A 436 14.43 -4.27 -21.08
C LEU A 436 14.47 -3.93 -19.58
N LEU A 437 13.43 -4.29 -18.82
CA LEU A 437 13.40 -4.11 -17.37
C LEU A 437 14.46 -4.95 -16.64
N LEU A 438 14.70 -6.19 -17.07
CA LEU A 438 15.79 -7.02 -16.52
C LEU A 438 17.17 -6.33 -16.65
N LYS A 439 17.40 -5.62 -17.76
CA LYS A 439 18.66 -4.92 -18.03
C LYS A 439 18.86 -3.64 -17.20
N THR A 440 17.87 -3.18 -16.43
CA THR A 440 18.03 -2.01 -15.54
C THR A 440 18.56 -2.35 -14.14
N TYR A 441 18.55 -3.63 -13.76
CA TYR A 441 19.10 -4.08 -12.48
C TYR A 441 20.63 -4.11 -12.51
N LYS A 442 21.28 -3.87 -11.36
CA LYS A 442 22.75 -3.87 -11.23
C LYS A 442 23.39 -5.27 -11.19
N THR A 443 22.61 -6.31 -10.90
CA THR A 443 23.07 -7.69 -10.76
C THR A 443 22.14 -8.65 -11.50
N THR A 444 22.71 -9.77 -11.95
CA THR A 444 22.04 -10.91 -12.58
C THR A 444 21.42 -11.85 -11.54
N ILE A 445 20.61 -12.81 -12.02
CA ILE A 445 20.00 -13.86 -11.19
C ILE A 445 21.09 -14.80 -10.63
N GLU A 446 22.10 -15.08 -11.43
CA GLU A 446 23.22 -15.97 -11.15
C GLU A 446 24.15 -15.37 -10.08
N GLU A 447 24.49 -14.09 -10.20
CA GLU A 447 25.27 -13.35 -9.21
C GLU A 447 24.58 -13.33 -7.85
N ASP A 448 23.27 -13.08 -7.80
CA ASP A 448 22.50 -13.04 -6.56
C ASP A 448 22.41 -14.42 -5.90
N LYS A 449 22.17 -15.48 -6.70
CA LYS A 449 22.19 -16.87 -6.22
C LYS A 449 23.56 -17.31 -5.72
N ALA A 450 24.65 -16.84 -6.34
CA ALA A 450 26.01 -17.08 -5.87
C ALA A 450 26.30 -16.30 -4.57
N PHE A 451 25.86 -15.05 -4.49
CA PHE A 451 26.07 -14.18 -3.33
C PHE A 451 25.36 -14.71 -2.07
N LEU A 452 24.13 -15.19 -2.20
CA LEU A 452 23.37 -15.84 -1.11
C LEU A 452 24.00 -17.14 -0.61
N LYS A 453 24.74 -17.87 -1.46
CA LYS A 453 25.42 -19.12 -1.07
C LYS A 453 26.81 -18.92 -0.46
N GLY A 454 27.47 -17.81 -0.77
CA GLY A 454 28.91 -17.64 -0.54
C GLY A 454 29.30 -16.82 0.69
N ARG A 455 28.36 -16.34 1.51
CA ARG A 455 28.62 -15.43 2.62
C ARG A 455 27.69 -15.68 3.81
N ASP A 456 28.22 -15.43 5.01
CA ASP A 456 27.39 -15.19 6.19
C ASP A 456 26.79 -13.79 6.09
N LEU A 457 25.47 -13.68 6.23
CA LEU A 457 24.67 -12.49 5.95
C LEU A 457 23.61 -12.31 7.04
N SER A 458 23.35 -11.06 7.44
CA SER A 458 22.23 -10.75 8.35
C SER A 458 20.89 -11.14 7.72
N ARG A 459 19.88 -11.45 8.55
CA ARG A 459 18.50 -11.73 8.10
C ARG A 459 17.99 -10.61 7.17
N ARG A 460 18.26 -9.35 7.51
CA ARG A 460 17.87 -8.15 6.75
C ARG A 460 18.58 -8.06 5.39
N ALA A 461 19.89 -8.32 5.33
CA ALA A 461 20.62 -8.42 4.07
C ALA A 461 20.09 -9.56 3.18
N VAL A 462 19.83 -10.74 3.76
CA VAL A 462 19.23 -11.89 3.04
C VAL A 462 17.88 -11.51 2.45
N MET A 463 17.00 -10.84 3.20
CA MET A 463 15.71 -10.35 2.67
C MET A 463 15.88 -9.36 1.53
N ALA A 464 16.79 -8.38 1.65
CA ALA A 464 17.05 -7.42 0.58
C ALA A 464 17.53 -8.09 -0.73
N ILE A 465 18.39 -9.09 -0.61
CA ILE A 465 18.95 -9.82 -1.76
C ILE A 465 17.93 -10.81 -2.34
N LYS A 466 17.11 -11.47 -1.51
CA LYS A 466 16.01 -12.32 -1.99
C LYS A 466 14.91 -11.50 -2.68
N LEU A 467 14.60 -10.30 -2.18
CA LEU A 467 13.64 -9.40 -2.81
C LEU A 467 14.09 -8.97 -4.22
N ARG A 468 15.33 -8.47 -4.37
CA ARG A 468 15.84 -8.09 -5.70
C ARG A 468 16.03 -9.28 -6.65
N LEU A 469 16.22 -10.48 -6.10
CA LEU A 469 16.29 -11.72 -6.88
C LEU A 469 14.89 -12.09 -7.41
N GLY A 470 13.88 -12.13 -6.52
CA GLY A 470 12.49 -12.39 -6.89
C GLY A 470 11.94 -11.42 -7.94
N GLU A 471 12.24 -10.11 -7.81
CA GLU A 471 11.88 -9.12 -8.83
C GLU A 471 12.42 -9.49 -10.23
N LYS A 472 13.64 -10.04 -10.32
CA LYS A 472 14.22 -10.51 -11.58
C LYS A 472 13.67 -11.86 -12.03
N GLU A 473 13.44 -12.80 -11.12
CA GLU A 473 12.90 -14.13 -11.47
C GLU A 473 11.46 -14.03 -12.03
N ILE A 474 10.64 -13.10 -11.51
CA ILE A 474 9.31 -12.80 -12.08
C ILE A 474 9.44 -12.24 -13.50
N LEU A 475 10.36 -11.29 -13.73
CA LEU A 475 10.57 -10.73 -15.07
C LEU A 475 11.13 -11.78 -16.05
N GLU A 476 12.06 -12.63 -15.62
CA GLU A 476 12.63 -13.70 -16.45
C GLU A 476 11.58 -14.75 -16.81
N LYS A 477 10.68 -15.09 -15.87
CA LYS A 477 9.52 -15.94 -16.14
C LYS A 477 8.55 -15.28 -17.13
N ALA A 478 8.26 -14.00 -16.97
CA ALA A 478 7.41 -13.26 -17.91
C ALA A 478 8.00 -13.21 -19.33
N VAL A 479 9.33 -13.06 -19.48
CA VAL A 479 10.03 -13.18 -20.78
C VAL A 479 9.82 -14.57 -21.38
N LYS A 480 10.04 -15.64 -20.60
CA LYS A 480 9.87 -17.03 -21.06
C LYS A 480 8.44 -17.35 -21.48
N SER A 481 7.45 -16.98 -20.66
CA SER A 481 6.03 -17.17 -20.94
C SER A 481 5.58 -16.37 -22.17
N ALA A 482 6.01 -15.11 -22.30
CA ALA A 482 5.72 -14.29 -23.47
C ALA A 482 6.33 -14.86 -24.77
N ALA A 483 7.56 -15.39 -24.72
CA ALA A 483 8.20 -16.02 -25.86
C ALA A 483 7.46 -17.30 -26.33
N VAL A 484 6.95 -18.10 -25.38
CA VAL A 484 6.13 -19.30 -25.65
C VAL A 484 4.79 -18.89 -26.30
N ASN A 485 4.08 -17.91 -25.73
CA ASN A 485 2.80 -17.44 -26.28
C ASN A 485 2.99 -16.82 -27.67
N ARG A 486 4.02 -16.00 -27.88
CA ARG A 486 4.37 -15.44 -29.20
C ARG A 486 4.55 -16.53 -30.26
N GLU A 487 5.25 -17.61 -29.92
CA GLU A 487 5.48 -18.73 -30.85
C GLU A 487 4.21 -19.55 -31.10
N TYR A 488 3.40 -19.78 -30.06
CA TYR A 488 2.08 -20.42 -30.20
C TYR A 488 1.18 -19.65 -31.17
N TYR A 489 0.98 -18.35 -30.97
CA TYR A 489 0.12 -17.53 -31.81
C TYR A 489 0.71 -17.29 -33.21
N ARG A 490 2.03 -17.27 -33.36
CA ARG A 490 2.70 -17.25 -34.68
C ARG A 490 2.32 -18.49 -35.49
N ARG A 491 2.32 -19.68 -34.88
CA ARG A 491 1.88 -20.90 -35.54
C ARG A 491 0.40 -20.85 -35.95
N GLN A 492 -0.49 -20.37 -35.08
CA GLN A 492 -1.91 -20.19 -35.43
C GLN A 492 -2.11 -19.24 -36.62
N LEU A 493 -1.30 -18.17 -36.72
CA LEU A 493 -1.30 -17.22 -37.83
C LEU A 493 -0.78 -17.86 -39.13
N GLU A 494 0.32 -18.61 -39.08
CA GLU A 494 0.93 -19.29 -40.23
C GLU A 494 0.03 -20.42 -40.78
N GLU A 495 -0.57 -21.21 -39.90
CA GLU A 495 -1.54 -22.27 -40.23
C GLU A 495 -2.92 -21.71 -40.66
N ARG A 496 -3.16 -20.41 -40.46
CA ARG A 496 -4.44 -19.72 -40.68
C ARG A 496 -5.60 -20.40 -39.93
N ALA A 497 -5.35 -20.78 -38.69
CA ALA A 497 -6.35 -21.40 -37.83
C ALA A 497 -7.60 -20.50 -37.69
N PRO A 498 -8.81 -21.08 -37.61
CA PRO A 498 -10.02 -20.29 -37.38
C PRO A 498 -9.96 -19.63 -36.00
N LEU A 499 -10.26 -18.33 -35.93
CA LEU A 499 -10.36 -17.61 -34.66
C LEU A 499 -11.53 -18.17 -33.83
N PRO A 500 -11.32 -18.46 -32.53
CA PRO A 500 -12.41 -18.76 -31.60
C PRO A 500 -13.44 -17.63 -31.59
N LYS A 501 -14.73 -17.99 -31.53
CA LYS A 501 -15.83 -17.04 -31.39
C LYS A 501 -16.54 -17.26 -30.08
N TYR A 502 -16.90 -16.16 -29.43
CA TYR A 502 -17.80 -16.19 -28.28
C TYR A 502 -19.24 -16.39 -28.79
N GLU A 503 -19.93 -17.39 -28.27
CA GLU A 503 -21.36 -17.61 -28.44
C GLU A 503 -22.03 -17.56 -27.05
N GLU A 504 -23.11 -16.79 -26.89
CA GLU A 504 -23.78 -16.58 -25.58
C GLU A 504 -24.24 -17.88 -24.90
N SER A 505 -24.46 -18.94 -25.68
CA SER A 505 -24.81 -20.28 -25.20
C SER A 505 -23.75 -20.89 -24.25
N ALA A 506 -22.51 -20.39 -24.25
CA ALA A 506 -21.43 -20.85 -23.39
C ALA A 506 -21.59 -20.49 -21.89
N LEU A 507 -22.52 -19.59 -21.54
CA LEU A 507 -22.78 -19.18 -20.15
C LEU A 507 -23.20 -20.34 -19.22
N GLY A 508 -23.78 -21.41 -19.75
CA GLY A 508 -24.31 -22.54 -18.97
C GLY A 508 -23.27 -23.45 -18.30
N LEU A 509 -21.96 -23.22 -18.48
CA LEU A 509 -20.89 -24.05 -17.90
C LEU A 509 -20.00 -23.31 -16.89
N LEU A 510 -20.02 -21.97 -16.89
CA LEU A 510 -19.11 -21.13 -16.08
C LEU A 510 -19.55 -20.92 -14.63
N GLU A 511 -20.78 -21.28 -14.24
CA GLU A 511 -21.22 -21.21 -12.84
C GLU A 511 -20.58 -22.29 -11.93
N SER A 512 -19.77 -23.20 -12.48
CA SER A 512 -19.26 -24.38 -11.76
C SER A 512 -17.73 -24.39 -11.52
N SER A 513 -16.97 -23.38 -11.96
CA SER A 513 -15.51 -23.34 -11.75
C SER A 513 -14.99 -21.95 -11.33
N VAL A 514 -14.43 -21.91 -10.11
CA VAL A 514 -13.64 -20.81 -9.53
C VAL A 514 -14.41 -19.50 -9.31
N ALA A 515 -15.04 -19.39 -8.14
CA ALA A 515 -15.65 -18.17 -7.65
C ALA A 515 -14.62 -17.13 -7.17
N ASP A 516 -13.96 -16.40 -8.07
CA ASP A 516 -13.32 -15.11 -7.72
C ASP A 516 -13.08 -14.11 -8.88
N SER A 517 -13.96 -14.09 -9.89
CA SER A 517 -13.85 -13.18 -11.07
C SER A 517 -15.13 -12.36 -11.32
N ARG A 518 -15.59 -11.60 -10.30
CA ARG A 518 -16.71 -10.65 -10.50
C ARG A 518 -16.26 -9.44 -11.33
N LEU A 519 -16.71 -9.41 -12.58
CA LEU A 519 -16.53 -8.30 -13.54
C LEU A 519 -17.24 -7.00 -13.09
N PRO A 520 -16.86 -5.82 -13.63
CA PRO A 520 -17.37 -4.53 -13.16
C PRO A 520 -18.87 -4.32 -13.37
N LEU A 521 -19.53 -3.75 -12.36
CA LEU A 521 -20.97 -3.42 -12.32
C LEU A 521 -21.47 -2.44 -13.41
N VAL A 522 -20.58 -1.86 -14.21
CA VAL A 522 -20.88 -0.74 -15.13
C VAL A 522 -21.74 -1.17 -16.33
N LEU A 523 -21.65 -2.43 -16.77
CA LEU A 523 -22.39 -2.91 -17.95
C LEU A 523 -23.88 -3.14 -17.71
N ARG A 524 -24.35 -3.19 -16.45
CA ARG A 524 -25.77 -3.44 -16.14
C ARG A 524 -26.69 -2.24 -16.31
N ASN A 525 -26.13 -1.02 -16.42
CA ASN A 525 -26.90 0.23 -16.41
C ASN A 525 -27.03 0.87 -17.81
N LEU A 526 -26.57 0.20 -18.87
CA LEU A 526 -26.64 0.71 -20.25
C LEU A 526 -27.82 0.16 -21.06
N GLU A 527 -28.57 -0.80 -20.53
CA GLU A 527 -29.74 -1.37 -21.21
C GLU A 527 -31.05 -0.57 -20.96
N GLU A 528 -31.08 0.34 -19.97
CA GLU A 528 -32.33 1.02 -19.57
C GLU A 528 -32.43 2.53 -19.90
N GLU A 529 -31.38 3.22 -20.36
CA GLU A 529 -31.46 4.67 -20.67
C GLU A 529 -30.83 5.11 -22.01
N GLY A 530 -31.69 5.58 -22.93
CA GLY A 530 -31.38 6.76 -23.76
C GLY A 530 -30.82 6.56 -25.18
N GLY A 531 -31.68 6.26 -26.16
CA GLY A 531 -31.30 6.18 -27.57
C GLY A 531 -31.00 7.53 -28.28
N GLU A 532 -30.57 7.39 -29.54
CA GLU A 532 -30.44 8.42 -30.60
C GLU A 532 -29.43 9.58 -30.44
N GLN A 533 -29.15 10.10 -29.24
CA GLN A 533 -28.29 11.30 -29.11
C GLN A 533 -26.78 11.07 -29.30
N GLU A 534 -26.25 9.89 -28.99
CA GLU A 534 -24.80 9.62 -29.13
C GLU A 534 -24.36 9.39 -30.58
N ALA A 535 -25.22 8.76 -31.40
CA ALA A 535 -24.93 8.49 -32.81
C ALA A 535 -24.67 9.77 -33.64
N PHE A 536 -25.24 10.90 -33.22
CA PHE A 536 -25.04 12.20 -33.86
C PHE A 536 -23.63 12.78 -33.59
N LYS A 537 -23.11 12.62 -32.36
CA LYS A 537 -21.76 13.10 -31.99
C LYS A 537 -20.65 12.34 -32.73
N LEU A 538 -20.86 11.04 -32.98
CA LEU A 538 -19.91 10.21 -33.72
C LEU A 538 -19.66 10.71 -35.15
N LYS A 539 -20.71 11.14 -35.86
CA LYS A 539 -20.60 11.69 -37.23
C LYS A 539 -19.82 13.00 -37.28
N GLU A 540 -19.95 13.86 -36.27
CA GLU A 540 -19.15 15.09 -36.17
C GLU A 540 -17.66 14.82 -35.96
N ALA A 541 -17.30 13.87 -35.09
CA ALA A 541 -15.90 13.51 -34.85
C ALA A 541 -15.20 12.98 -36.12
N VAL A 542 -15.88 12.09 -36.86
CA VAL A 542 -15.39 11.57 -38.15
C VAL A 542 -15.33 12.67 -39.22
N GLY A 543 -16.26 13.63 -39.20
CA GLY A 543 -16.23 14.79 -40.09
C GLY A 543 -15.03 15.71 -39.85
N ARG A 544 -14.72 16.01 -38.58
CA ARG A 544 -13.59 16.88 -38.21
C ARG A 544 -12.22 16.28 -38.57
N ALA A 545 -12.09 14.95 -38.54
CA ALA A 545 -10.88 14.26 -39.00
C ALA A 545 -10.60 14.48 -40.51
N LYS A 546 -11.64 14.41 -41.37
CA LYS A 546 -11.49 14.63 -42.83
C LYS A 546 -11.18 16.07 -43.22
N VAL A 547 -11.59 17.06 -42.42
CA VAL A 547 -11.30 18.48 -42.70
C VAL A 547 -9.83 18.83 -42.41
N ALA A 548 -9.17 18.10 -41.51
CA ALA A 548 -7.77 18.32 -41.17
C ALA A 548 -6.78 17.93 -42.29
N GLU A 549 -7.13 16.98 -43.16
CA GLU A 549 -6.26 16.57 -44.29
C GLU A 549 -6.10 17.65 -45.38
N HIS A 550 -7.01 18.64 -45.45
CA HIS A 550 -7.08 19.56 -46.59
C HIS A 550 -6.58 21.00 -46.33
N ARG A 551 -5.92 21.29 -45.19
CA ARG A 551 -5.35 22.62 -44.90
C ARG A 551 -3.96 22.58 -44.25
N LEU A 552 -2.95 22.32 -45.08
CA LEU A 552 -1.54 22.57 -44.75
C LEU A 552 -0.84 23.33 -45.90
N ILE A 553 -1.07 24.65 -45.98
CA ILE A 553 -0.24 25.57 -46.77
C ILE A 553 0.00 26.87 -45.97
N ASN A 554 1.28 27.12 -45.67
CA ASN A 554 1.94 28.39 -45.31
C ASN A 554 1.35 29.33 -44.24
N GLY A 555 2.13 29.54 -43.17
CA GLY A 555 2.79 30.84 -43.01
C GLY A 555 2.57 31.67 -41.73
N VAL A 556 3.66 31.82 -40.96
CA VAL A 556 4.03 32.97 -40.10
C VAL A 556 3.40 33.11 -38.71
N ASN A 557 4.29 33.41 -37.76
CA ASN A 557 4.05 33.66 -36.32
C ASN A 557 3.06 34.81 -36.03
N SER A 558 2.25 34.65 -34.97
CA SER A 558 2.22 35.62 -33.85
C SER A 558 1.30 35.15 -32.70
N VAL A 559 1.69 35.48 -31.47
CA VAL A 559 0.89 35.38 -30.24
C VAL A 559 0.60 36.82 -29.80
N PRO A 560 -0.64 37.18 -29.43
CA PRO A 560 -0.86 37.55 -28.03
C PRO A 560 -2.23 37.19 -27.42
N ASN A 561 -2.23 37.18 -26.08
CA ASN A 561 -3.38 37.16 -25.15
C ASN A 561 -4.52 38.13 -25.52
N GLY A 562 -5.74 37.81 -25.07
CA GLY A 562 -6.83 38.78 -24.97
C GLY A 562 -8.16 38.22 -24.48
N THR A 563 -8.44 38.31 -23.17
CA THR A 563 -9.76 38.03 -22.57
C THR A 563 -10.78 39.13 -22.88
N ARG A 564 -12.01 38.77 -23.28
CA ARG A 564 -13.23 39.41 -22.75
C ARG A 564 -14.52 38.63 -23.01
N SER A 565 -15.46 38.79 -22.08
CA SER A 565 -16.86 38.35 -22.13
C SER A 565 -17.77 39.51 -22.57
N GLU A 566 -18.93 39.21 -23.16
CA GLU A 566 -20.19 40.00 -23.31
C GLU A 566 -20.96 39.55 -24.58
N ASN A 567 -22.29 39.61 -24.72
CA ASN A 567 -23.42 39.49 -23.77
C ASN A 567 -24.77 39.41 -24.55
N GLY A 568 -25.82 38.84 -23.95
CA GLY A 568 -27.24 38.95 -24.38
C GLY A 568 -27.65 38.19 -25.66
N ASN A 569 -28.95 38.01 -26.01
CA ASN A 569 -30.27 38.38 -25.44
C ASN A 569 -31.37 37.66 -26.31
N LEU A 570 -32.70 37.56 -26.04
CA LEU A 570 -33.66 38.01 -25.00
C LEU A 570 -35.00 37.21 -25.13
N ASN A 571 -36.00 37.48 -24.28
CA ASN A 571 -37.48 37.23 -24.40
C ASN A 571 -37.99 35.78 -24.20
N GLN A 572 -39.04 35.47 -23.42
CA GLN A 572 -40.27 36.19 -22.99
C GLN A 572 -40.56 35.89 -21.49
N GLU A 573 -40.83 36.86 -20.61
CA GLU A 573 -42.11 37.56 -20.33
C GLU A 573 -43.29 36.70 -19.83
N GLU A 574 -43.58 36.77 -18.52
CA GLU A 574 -44.92 37.13 -17.98
C GLU A 574 -44.84 37.53 -16.46
N SER A 575 -45.88 38.17 -15.94
CA SER A 575 -46.03 38.78 -14.60
C SER A 575 -47.55 38.83 -14.24
N PRO A 576 -48.07 39.25 -13.05
CA PRO A 576 -47.45 40.04 -11.96
C PRO A 576 -47.81 39.72 -10.47
N ARG A 577 -46.97 40.24 -9.56
CA ARG A 577 -47.17 40.88 -8.21
C ARG A 577 -48.35 40.55 -7.26
N GLY A 578 -48.01 40.48 -5.96
CA GLY A 578 -48.80 40.87 -4.77
C GLY A 578 -48.45 40.05 -3.52
N VAL A 579 -48.46 40.50 -2.24
CA VAL A 579 -48.71 41.79 -1.53
C VAL A 579 -48.11 41.68 -0.10
N ASP A 580 -47.66 42.80 0.52
CA ASP A 580 -47.35 43.07 1.97
C ASP A 580 -46.31 42.18 2.72
N ASP A 581 -45.70 42.57 3.86
CA ASP A 581 -46.01 43.65 4.84
C ASP A 581 -44.75 44.25 5.51
N ALA A 582 -44.93 45.28 6.36
CA ALA A 582 -43.89 46.08 7.05
C ALA A 582 -43.34 45.42 8.36
N LYS A 583 -42.45 45.97 9.20
CA LYS A 583 -42.00 47.37 9.48
C LYS A 583 -40.75 47.39 10.41
N GLU A 584 -40.24 48.60 10.66
CA GLU A 584 -39.39 49.03 11.81
C GLU A 584 -37.86 48.80 11.79
N SER A 585 -37.23 49.82 11.20
CA SER A 585 -35.91 50.45 11.45
C SER A 585 -35.78 51.06 12.89
N PRO A 586 -34.77 51.89 13.26
CA PRO A 586 -33.59 52.39 12.51
C PRO A 586 -32.25 52.45 13.29
N SER A 587 -31.21 52.99 12.63
CA SER A 587 -30.18 53.93 13.14
C SER A 587 -29.19 53.49 14.25
N GLU A 588 -27.95 53.98 14.31
CA GLU A 588 -27.15 54.77 13.34
C GLU A 588 -25.65 54.55 13.59
N SER A 589 -24.89 54.77 12.53
CA SER A 589 -23.47 55.16 12.43
C SER A 589 -22.81 55.85 13.63
N ILE A 590 -21.48 55.69 13.75
CA ILE A 590 -20.51 56.76 13.42
C ILE A 590 -19.08 56.22 13.29
N GLU A 591 -18.33 56.91 12.44
CA GLU A 591 -16.95 56.68 12.01
C GLU A 591 -15.86 57.03 13.05
N GLU A 592 -14.67 56.44 12.81
CA GLU A 592 -13.33 57.03 12.91
C GLU A 592 -12.87 57.90 14.12
N ALA A 593 -11.69 57.49 14.66
CA ALA A 593 -10.43 58.26 14.72
C ALA A 593 -9.78 58.44 16.11
N LYS A 594 -8.49 58.06 16.17
CA LYS A 594 -7.47 58.30 17.23
C LYS A 594 -7.70 57.52 18.53
N GLU A 595 -6.68 56.95 19.19
CA GLU A 595 -5.22 56.95 18.99
C GLU A 595 -4.63 55.54 18.79
#